data_AF-A0A385FUY1-F1
#
_entry.id   AF-A0A385FUY1-F1
#
_cell.length_a   1.000
_cell.length_b   1.000
_cell.length_c   1.000
_cell.angle_alpha   90.00
_cell.angle_beta   90.00
_cell.angle_gamma   90.00
#
_symmetry.space_group_name_H-M   'P 1'
#
loop_
_entity.id
_entity.type
_entity.pdbx_description
1 polymer ?
#
loop_
_entity_poly.entity_id
_entity_poly.type
_entity_poly.pdbx_seq_one_letter_code
_entity_poly.pdbx_strand_id
1 'polypeptide(L)' 'MFNLASAPFALRAAGAKITREPGPVKGGTTVIAFVEDPDGYKIELIAKKDTGTGLGV' A
#
# COMPACT_ATOMS: atom_id res chain seq x y z
N MET A 1 -7.95 -8.54 11.50
CA MET A 1 -7.79 -7.12 11.08
C MET A 1 -6.65 -7.04 10.08
N PHE A 2 -6.87 -6.45 8.90
CA PHE A 2 -5.82 -6.26 7.89
C PHE A 2 -5.04 -4.98 8.24
N ASN A 3 -3.73 -5.09 8.48
CA ASN A 3 -2.84 -3.95 8.75
C ASN A 3 -1.79 -3.87 7.63
N LEU A 4 -1.60 -2.67 7.07
CA LEU A 4 -0.64 -2.42 6.00
C LEU A 4 0.81 -2.74 6.42
N ALA A 5 1.14 -2.68 7.71
CA ALA A 5 2.44 -3.11 8.25
C ALA A 5 2.69 -4.62 8.09
N SER A 6 1.65 -5.45 8.10
CA SER A 6 1.73 -6.91 7.88
C SER A 6 1.44 -7.34 6.44
N ALA A 7 0.90 -6.43 5.63
CA ALA A 7 0.51 -6.70 4.25
C ALA A 7 1.67 -7.16 3.34
N PRO A 8 2.92 -6.67 3.49
CA PRO A 8 4.03 -7.12 2.64
C PRO A 8 4.23 -8.64 2.60
N PHE A 9 4.09 -9.30 3.75
CA PHE A 9 4.27 -10.73 3.85
C PHE A 9 3.18 -11.49 3.07
N ALA A 10 1.91 -11.11 3.28
CA ALA A 10 0.78 -11.75 2.60
C ALA A 10 0.79 -11.49 1.08
N LEU A 11 1.17 -10.29 0.66
CA LEU A 11 1.23 -9.90 -0.75
C LEU A 11 2.34 -10.63 -1.50
N ARG A 12 3.54 -10.72 -0.90
CA ARG A 12 4.65 -11.51 -1.47
C ARG A 12 4.29 -13.00 -1.56
N ALA A 13 3.61 -13.55 -0.54
CA ALA A 13 3.13 -14.93 -0.56
C ALA A 13 2.07 -15.19 -1.66
N ALA A 14 1.28 -14.16 -2.01
CA ALA A 14 0.31 -14.21 -3.10
C ALA A 14 0.90 -13.96 -4.50
N GLY A 15 2.23 -13.80 -4.61
CA GLY A 15 2.92 -13.53 -5.88
C GLY A 15 2.93 -12.06 -6.31
N ALA A 16 2.43 -11.15 -5.47
CA ALA A 16 2.51 -9.72 -5.75
C ALA A 16 3.92 -9.19 -5.46
N LYS A 17 4.42 -8.33 -6.35
CA LYS A 17 5.69 -7.65 -6.23
C LYS A 17 5.48 -6.30 -5.53
N ILE A 18 6.19 -6.07 -4.43
CA ILE A 18 6.18 -4.78 -3.75
C ILE A 18 7.10 -3.83 -4.52
N THR A 19 6.53 -2.79 -5.12
CA THR A 19 7.27 -1.76 -5.87
C THR A 19 7.61 -0.56 -4.99
N ARG A 20 6.83 -0.35 -3.91
CA ARG A 20 7.15 0.57 -2.82
C ARG A 20 6.65 0.01 -1.49
N GLU A 21 7.57 -0.11 -0.54
CA GLU A 21 7.26 -0.54 0.82
C GLU A 21 6.26 0.42 1.51
N PRO A 22 5.42 -0.09 2.41
CA PRO A 22 4.51 0.74 3.20
C PRO A 22 5.22 1.90 3.91
N GLY A 23 4.76 3.12 3.67
CA GLY A 23 5.29 4.28 4.36
C GLY A 23 4.45 5.55 4.12
N PRO A 24 4.67 6.60 4.94
CA PRO A 24 3.98 7.87 4.77
C PRO A 24 4.18 8.45 3.37
N VAL A 25 3.16 9.09 2.81
CA VAL A 25 3.30 9.92 1.61
C VAL A 25 4.21 11.12 1.89
N LYS A 26 4.87 11.64 0.85
CA LYS A 26 5.65 12.87 0.99
C LYS A 26 4.72 14.01 1.39
N GLY A 27 4.99 14.63 2.53
CA GLY A 27 4.21 15.78 3.03
C GLY A 27 2.94 15.42 3.80
N GLY A 28 2.66 14.14 4.04
CA GLY A 28 1.49 13.70 4.81
C GLY A 28 1.81 12.57 5.78
N THR A 29 0.81 12.18 6.56
CA THR A 29 0.90 11.05 7.51
C THR A 29 0.27 9.77 6.96
N THR A 30 -0.46 9.87 5.85
CA THR A 30 -1.14 8.74 5.23
C THR A 30 -0.13 7.69 4.78
N VAL A 31 -0.29 6.47 5.29
CA VAL A 31 0.61 5.36 4.94
C VAL A 31 0.09 4.70 3.66
N ILE A 32 0.94 4.64 2.65
CA ILE A 32 0.63 3.96 1.39
C ILE A 32 1.72 2.96 1.01
N ALA A 33 1.35 1.96 0.21
CA ALA A 33 2.26 1.00 -0.42
C ALA A 33 1.87 0.82 -1.89
N PHE A 34 2.84 0.51 -2.76
CA PHE A 34 2.56 0.12 -4.13
C PHE A 34 2.94 -1.33 -4.35
N VAL A 35 2.04 -2.08 -4.97
CA VAL A 35 2.29 -3.44 -5.41
C VAL A 35 1.93 -3.61 -6.87
N GLU A 36 2.54 -4.60 -7.51
CA GLU A 36 2.25 -5.06 -8.85
C GLU A 36 1.82 -6.52 -8.74
N ASP A 37 0.67 -6.86 -9.32
CA ASP A 37 0.21 -8.25 -9.35
C ASP A 37 0.95 -9.06 -10.44
N PRO A 38 0.79 -10.40 -10.49
CA PRO A 38 1.43 -11.22 -11.52
C PRO A 38 1.03 -10.86 -12.96
N ASP A 39 -0.12 -10.21 -13.15
CA ASP A 39 -0.63 -9.77 -14.45
C ASP A 39 -0.07 -8.38 -14.86
N GLY A 40 0.67 -7.73 -13.96
CA GLY A 40 1.32 -6.43 -14.19
C GLY A 40 0.49 -5.21 -13.80
N TYR A 41 -0.67 -5.39 -13.16
CA TYR A 41 -1.48 -4.27 -12.67
C TYR A 41 -0.86 -3.67 -11.41
N LYS A 42 -0.76 -2.34 -11.39
CA LYS A 42 -0.25 -1.57 -10.26
C LYS A 42 -1.40 -1.18 -9.33
N ILE A 43 -1.28 -1.60 -8.07
CA ILE A 43 -2.27 -1.38 -7.02
C ILE A 43 -1.65 -0.46 -5.96
N GLU A 44 -2.37 0.60 -5.62
CA GLU A 44 -2.06 1.48 -4.49
C GLU A 44 -2.87 1.04 -3.27
N LEU A 45 -2.16 0.69 -2.19
CA LEU A 45 -2.75 0.32 -0.92
C LEU A 45 -2.70 1.52 0.02
N ILE A 46 -3.88 1.97 0.48
CA ILE A 46 -4.02 3.07 1.44
C ILE A 46 -4.46 2.49 2.78
N ALA A 47 -3.82 2.90 3.87
CA ALA A 47 -4.21 2.45 5.19
C ALA A 47 -5.65 2.88 5.53
N LYS A 48 -6.46 1.95 6.04
CA LYS A 48 -7.91 2.11 6.28
C LYS A 48 -8.28 3.24 7.26
N LYS A 49 -7.32 3.70 8.08
CA LYS A 49 -7.50 4.86 8.95
C LYS A 49 -7.49 6.18 8.16
N ASP A 50 -6.86 6.15 6.99
CA ASP A 50 -6.59 7.32 6.17
C ASP A 50 -7.54 7.40 4.96
N THR A 51 -8.43 6.40 4.79
CA THR A 51 -9.49 6.40 3.75
C THR A 51 -10.57 7.43 4.09
N GLY A 52 -10.37 8.66 3.65
CA GLY A 52 -11.27 9.80 3.89
C GLY A 52 -10.55 11.14 3.84
N THR A 53 -9.24 11.13 4.06
CA THR A 53 -8.38 12.30 3.90
C THR A 53 -7.75 12.20 2.50
N GLY A 54 -8.25 12.96 1.53
CA GLY A 54 -7.65 13.01 0.19
C GLY A 54 -6.15 13.24 0.29
N LEU A 55 -5.36 12.57 -0.56
CA LEU A 55 -3.89 12.53 -0.46
C LEU A 55 -3.17 13.88 -0.72
N GLY A 56 -3.91 14.98 -0.78
CA GLY A 56 -3.41 16.33 -0.97
C GLY A 56 -2.83 16.54 -2.37
N VAL A 57 -3.56 17.29 -3.20
CA VAL A 57 -2.95 18.08 -4.29
C VAL A 57 -2.85 19.53 -3.84
#